data_AF-A0A5K1A437-F1
#
_entry.id   AF-A0A5K1A437-F1
#
_cell.length_a   1.000
_cell.length_b   1.000
_cell.length_c   1.000
_cell.angle_alpha   90.00
_cell.angle_beta   90.00
_cell.angle_gamma   90.00
#
_symmetry.space_group_name_H-M   'P 1'
#
loop_
_entity.id
_entity.type
_entity.pdbx_description
1 polymer ?
#
loop_
_entity_poly.entity_id
_entity_poly.type
_entity_poly.pdbx_seq_one_letter_code
_entity_poly.pdbx_strand_id
1 'polypeptide(L)' 'GVFDEGKIWEEIESLRMIIGCKTALRTSFLVELKALYIFTGIEPPSAFSPDLGDVNHKLRYLKSVVGIKKP' A
#
# COMPACT_ATOMS: atom_id res chain seq x y z
N GLY A 1 -3.34 9.16 16.49
CA GLY A 1 -2.12 9.69 15.83
C GLY A 1 -2.53 10.19 14.48
N VAL A 2 -2.11 11.40 14.10
CA VAL A 2 -2.49 11.98 12.80
C VAL A 2 -1.70 11.26 11.72
N PHE A 3 -2.39 10.56 10.82
CA PHE A 3 -1.77 9.96 9.65
C PHE A 3 -1.60 11.05 8.59
N ASP A 4 -0.42 11.07 7.97
CA ASP A 4 -0.07 12.04 6.94
C ASP A 4 -0.22 11.37 5.58
N GLU A 5 -1.06 11.96 4.72
CA GLU A 5 -1.38 11.43 3.40
C GLU A 5 -0.14 11.38 2.49
N GLY A 6 0.75 12.37 2.58
CA GLY A 6 2.02 12.40 1.84
C GLY A 6 2.91 11.22 2.20
N LYS A 7 3.08 10.94 3.50
CA LYS A 7 3.87 9.79 3.97
C LYS A 7 3.32 8.44 3.51
N ILE A 8 2.00 8.31 3.42
CA ILE A 8 1.37 7.10 2.89
C ILE A 8 1.69 6.93 1.40
N TRP A 9 1.78 8.03 0.65
CA TRP A 9 2.19 7.99 -0.75
C TRP A 9 3.65 7.59 -0.93
N GLU A 10 4.56 8.17 -0.15
CA GLU A 10 5.98 7.80 -0.17
C GLU A 10 6.16 6.30 0.11
N GLU A 11 5.41 5.75 1.06
CA GLU A 11 5.45 4.33 1.41
C GLU A 11 4.87 3.44 0.30
N ILE A 12 3.82 3.89 -0.40
CA ILE A 12 3.24 3.18 -1.55
C ILE A 12 4.21 3.19 -2.74
N GLU A 13 4.82 4.33 -3.05
CA GLU A 13 5.82 4.44 -4.12
C GLU A 13 7.05 3.57 -3.83
N SER A 14 7.52 3.56 -2.58
CA SER A 14 8.61 2.69 -2.13
C SER A 14 8.27 1.21 -2.32
N LEU A 15 7.08 0.78 -1.90
CA LEU A 15 6.62 -0.59 -2.11
C LEU A 15 6.58 -0.94 -3.60
N ARG A 16 6.04 -0.04 -4.43
CA ARG A 16 5.98 -0.22 -5.88
C ARG A 16 7.36 -0.40 -6.50
N MET A 17 8.33 0.40 -6.09
CA MET A 17 9.71 0.30 -6.57
C MET A 17 10.31 -1.07 -6.22
N ILE A 18 10.10 -1.54 -4.98
CA ILE A 18 10.65 -2.80 -4.50
C ILE A 18 10.05 -4.01 -5.23
N ILE A 19 8.74 -4.02 -5.46
CA ILE A 19 8.07 -5.12 -6.18
C ILE A 19 8.17 -4.99 -7.70
N GLY A 20 8.79 -3.92 -8.21
CA GLY A 20 8.94 -3.67 -9.65
C GLY A 20 7.66 -3.26 -10.38
N CYS A 21 6.68 -2.66 -9.68
CA CYS A 21 5.41 -2.22 -10.26
C CYS A 21 5.56 -0.90 -11.03
N LYS A 22 5.69 -1.02 -12.36
CA LYS A 22 5.91 0.10 -13.32
C LYS A 22 4.62 0.66 -13.95
N THR A 23 3.45 0.32 -13.44
CA THR A 23 2.16 0.82 -14.00
C THR A 23 1.97 2.32 -13.75
N ALA A 24 0.98 2.96 -14.37
CA ALA A 24 0.64 4.34 -14.00
C ALA A 24 0.14 4.42 -12.54
N LEU A 25 0.44 5.52 -11.83
CA LEU A 25 -0.18 5.84 -10.54
C LEU A 25 -1.69 6.01 -10.70
N ARG A 26 -2.46 5.34 -9.85
CA ARG A 26 -3.92 5.48 -9.84
C ARG A 26 -4.35 6.68 -9.00
N THR A 27 -5.61 7.07 -9.18
CA THR A 27 -6.19 8.32 -8.67
C THR A 27 -6.36 8.41 -7.14
N SER A 28 -6.18 7.32 -6.39
CA SER A 28 -6.28 7.33 -4.93
C SER A 28 -5.46 6.23 -4.26
N PHE A 29 -5.06 6.47 -3.02
CA PHE A 29 -4.36 5.54 -2.13
C PHE A 29 -5.02 4.17 -2.04
N LEU A 30 -6.34 4.15 -1.92
CA LEU A 30 -7.11 2.93 -1.75
C LEU A 30 -7.13 2.08 -3.02
N VAL A 31 -7.29 2.72 -4.18
CA VAL A 31 -7.29 2.01 -5.47
C VAL A 31 -5.88 1.49 -5.78
N GLU A 32 -4.84 2.27 -5.49
CA GLU A 32 -3.46 1.86 -5.66
C GLU A 32 -3.11 0.69 -4.73
N LEU A 33 -3.43 0.79 -3.44
CA LEU A 33 -3.16 -0.27 -2.47
C LEU A 33 -3.84 -1.59 -2.87
N LYS A 34 -5.11 -1.56 -3.28
CA LYS A 34 -5.81 -2.75 -3.81
C LYS A 34 -5.09 -3.37 -5.02
N ALA A 35 -4.60 -2.53 -5.93
CA ALA A 35 -3.84 -3.02 -7.09
C ALA A 35 -2.54 -3.70 -6.66
N LEU A 36 -1.86 -3.21 -5.61
CA LEU A 36 -0.64 -3.84 -5.09
C LEU A 36 -0.89 -5.18 -4.40
N TYR A 37 -2.00 -5.34 -3.68
CA TYR A 37 -2.43 -6.66 -3.18
C TYR A 37 -2.59 -7.66 -4.34
N ILE A 38 -3.31 -7.28 -5.40
CA ILE A 38 -3.51 -8.12 -6.59
C ILE A 38 -2.18 -8.42 -7.29
N PHE A 39 -1.33 -7.41 -7.48
CA PHE A 39 -0.04 -7.55 -8.16
C PHE A 39 0.91 -8.52 -7.44
N THR A 40 0.88 -8.53 -6.10
CA THR A 40 1.69 -9.42 -5.27
C THR A 40 1.09 -10.82 -5.12
N GLY A 41 -0.11 -11.06 -5.67
CA GLY A 41 -0.83 -12.33 -5.53
C GLY A 41 -1.42 -12.56 -4.15
N ILE A 42 -1.50 -11.51 -3.31
CA ILE A 42 -2.04 -11.57 -1.96
C ILE A 42 -3.51 -11.19 -2.01
N GLU A 43 -4.35 -12.01 -1.39
CA GLU A 43 -5.79 -11.74 -1.33
C GLU A 43 -6.05 -10.39 -0.60
N PRO A 44 -6.73 -9.43 -1.26
CA PRO A 44 -7.06 -8.16 -0.64
C PRO A 44 -8.11 -8.36 0.46
N PRO A 45 -7.99 -7.67 1.62
CA PRO A 45 -9.00 -7.71 2.66
C PRO A 45 -10.41 -7.35 2.14
N SER A 46 -11.45 -8.03 2.64
CA SER A 46 -12.84 -7.79 2.22
C SER A 46 -13.32 -6.35 2.44
N ALA A 47 -12.79 -5.67 3.47
CA ALA A 47 -13.07 -4.27 3.75
C ALA A 47 -11.82 -3.40 3.50
N PHE A 48 -12.01 -2.30 2.78
CA PHE A 48 -11.05 -1.20 2.66
C PHE A 48 -11.75 0.09 3.03
N SER A 49 -11.19 0.83 3.99
CA SER A 49 -11.64 2.16 4.35
C SER A 49 -10.73 3.22 3.72
N PRO A 50 -11.26 4.37 3.29
CA PRO A 50 -10.43 5.52 2.93
C PRO A 50 -9.77 6.19 4.14
N ASP A 51 -10.07 5.73 5.36
CA ASP A 51 -9.37 6.15 6.57
C ASP A 51 -7.86 5.89 6.44
N LEU A 52 -7.06 6.94 6.64
CA LEU A 52 -5.61 6.88 6.48
C LEU A 52 -4.95 5.88 7.45
N GLY A 53 -5.57 5.63 8.61
CA GLY A 53 -5.10 4.63 9.56
C GLY A 53 -5.28 3.20 9.06
N ASP A 54 -6.45 2.90 8.49
CA ASP A 54 -6.74 1.62 7.84
C ASP A 54 -5.83 1.38 6.63
N VAL A 55 -5.66 2.39 5.76
CA VAL A 55 -4.75 2.35 4.61
C VAL A 55 -3.32 2.06 5.06
N ASN A 56 -2.81 2.80 6.04
CA ASN A 56 -1.45 2.61 6.56
C ASN A 56 -1.27 1.24 7.22
N HIS A 57 -2.28 0.74 7.95
CA HIS A 57 -2.25 -0.60 8.55
C HIS A 57 -2.13 -1.68 7.47
N LYS A 58 -2.98 -1.63 6.44
CA LYS A 58 -2.98 -2.59 5.33
C LYS A 58 -1.71 -2.47 4.47
N LEU A 59 -1.18 -1.27 4.28
CA LEU A 59 0.10 -1.06 3.58
C LEU A 59 1.27 -1.70 4.34
N ARG A 60 1.33 -1.51 5.67
CA ARG A 60 2.35 -2.15 6.51
C ARG A 60 2.25 -3.67 6.50
N TYR A 61 1.03 -4.22 6.54
CA TYR A 61 0.82 -5.65 6.40
C TYR A 61 1.39 -6.15 5.07
N LEU A 62 1.02 -5.51 3.96
CA LEU A 62 1.47 -5.90 2.63
C LEU A 62 3.01 -5.86 2.53
N LYS A 63 3.64 -4.78 3.00
CA LYS A 63 5.11 -4.65 3.09
C LYS A 63 5.74 -5.81 3.88
N SER A 64 5.15 -6.19 5.01
CA SER A 64 5.63 -7.31 5.83
C SER A 64 5.55 -8.65 5.09
N VAL A 65 4.48 -8.89 4.32
CA VAL A 65 4.31 -10.15 3.57
C VAL A 65 5.32 -10.26 2.43
N VAL A 66 5.59 -9.15 1.72
CA VAL A 66 6.61 -9.13 0.65
C VAL A 66 8.05 -9.05 1.18
N GLY A 67 8.26 -9.20 2.48
CA GLY A 67 9.59 -9.25 3.09
C GLY A 67 10.27 -7.87 3.25
N ILE A 68 9.53 -6.77 3.07
CA ILE A 68 10.05 -5.42 3.33
C ILE A 68 9.99 -5.17 4.83
N LYS A 69 11.12 -5.38 5.49
CA LYS A 69 11.31 -4.97 6.87
C LYS A 69 11.43 -3.45 6.92
N LYS A 70 10.95 -2.84 8.00
CA LYS A 70 11.39 -1.48 8.34
C LYS A 70 12.92 -1.50 8.48
N PRO A 71 13.63 -0.45 8.06
CA PRO A 71 14.97 -0.23 8.58
C PRO A 71 14.94 -0.16 10.11
#